data_AF-A0A319CCZ2-F1
#
_entry.id   AF-A0A319CCZ2-F1
#
_cell.length_a   1.000
_cell.length_b   1.000
_cell.length_c   1.000
_cell.angle_alpha   90.00
_cell.angle_beta   90.00
_cell.angle_gamma   90.00
#
_symmetry.space_group_name_H-M   'P 1'
#
loop_
_entity.id
_entity.type
_entity.pdbx_description
1 polymer ?
#
loop_
_entity_poly.entity_id
_entity_poly.type
_entity_poly.pdbx_seq_one_letter_code
_entity_poly.pdbx_strand_id
1 'polypeptide(L)'
;MEMITGAEPGPSRFTLMHDNDDHLRLHHRLLAPSLGALAAPRYQPLMGLENKQLLCDLSDALHGCPDGATISTATTYPHLERTQSSIILGLHYGLRILHPEDELLQEIIGTQAQVTHLAANPGLPDLIPTLHQLPEFRSP
;
A
#
# COMPACT_ATOMS: atom_id res chain seq x y z
N MET A 1 16.93 -2.92 -0.82
CA MET A 1 16.08 -3.64 0.18
C MET A 1 16.85 -4.70 0.98
N GLU A 2 18.09 -5.03 0.63
CA GLU A 2 19.04 -5.72 1.54
C GLU A 2 19.19 -4.95 2.86
N MET A 3 19.13 -3.62 2.79
CA MET A 3 19.23 -2.66 3.90
C MET A 3 18.13 -2.78 4.98
N ILE A 4 16.92 -3.24 4.64
CA ILE A 4 15.78 -3.31 5.58
C ILE A 4 15.63 -4.71 6.18
N THR A 5 16.10 -5.74 5.46
CA THR A 5 15.85 -7.15 5.82
C THR A 5 17.11 -7.90 6.25
N GLY A 6 18.31 -7.33 6.05
CA GLY A 6 19.57 -8.03 6.31
C GLY A 6 19.78 -9.27 5.43
N ALA A 7 19.07 -9.35 4.29
CA ALA A 7 19.16 -10.47 3.38
C ALA A 7 20.52 -10.47 2.63
N GLU A 8 21.05 -11.67 2.35
CA GLU A 8 22.23 -11.82 1.48
C GLU A 8 21.98 -11.19 0.10
N PRO A 9 23.02 -10.89 -0.71
CA PRO A 9 22.82 -10.30 -2.02
C PRO A 9 21.98 -11.19 -2.94
N GLY A 10 20.90 -10.64 -3.51
CA GLY A 10 20.14 -11.31 -4.58
C GLY A 10 18.87 -12.13 -4.26
N PRO A 11 18.25 -12.12 -3.06
CA PRO A 11 16.91 -12.66 -2.89
C PRO A 11 16.00 -11.66 -2.16
N SER A 12 15.82 -10.46 -2.73
CA SER A 12 14.78 -9.54 -2.24
C SER A 12 13.41 -10.20 -2.44
N ARG A 13 12.85 -10.83 -1.40
CA ARG A 13 11.55 -11.55 -1.46
C ARG A 13 10.32 -10.64 -1.61
N PHE A 14 10.53 -9.33 -1.72
CA PHE A 14 9.45 -8.41 -2.06
C PHE A 14 9.02 -8.63 -3.50
N THR A 15 7.77 -9.06 -3.70
CA THR A 15 7.24 -9.48 -5.01
C THR A 15 7.43 -8.44 -6.12
N LEU A 16 7.42 -7.15 -5.79
CA LEU A 16 7.58 -6.07 -6.77
C LEU A 16 9.03 -5.92 -7.28
N MET A 17 10.01 -6.32 -6.46
CA MET A 17 11.45 -6.15 -6.71
C MET A 17 12.18 -7.50 -6.68
N HIS A 18 11.46 -8.61 -6.88
CA HIS A 18 12.03 -9.95 -6.95
C HIS A 18 12.48 -10.22 -8.37
N ASP A 19 13.65 -10.84 -8.51
CA ASP A 19 14.11 -11.32 -9.80
C ASP A 19 13.14 -12.38 -10.35
N ASN A 20 13.03 -12.49 -11.68
CA ASN A 20 12.10 -13.44 -12.30
C ASN A 20 12.63 -14.88 -12.24
N ASP A 21 12.62 -15.45 -11.05
CA ASP A 21 13.03 -16.81 -10.74
C ASP A 21 11.83 -17.77 -10.58
N ASP A 22 12.11 -19.03 -10.27
CA ASP A 22 11.06 -20.03 -10.08
C ASP A 22 10.20 -19.76 -8.83
N HIS A 23 10.72 -19.02 -7.85
CA HIS A 23 9.99 -18.66 -6.64
C HIS A 23 8.91 -17.62 -6.92
N LEU A 24 9.24 -16.54 -7.65
CA LEU A 24 8.27 -15.54 -8.09
C LEU A 24 7.23 -16.13 -9.04
N ARG A 25 7.62 -17.03 -9.95
CA ARG A 25 6.68 -17.73 -10.82
C ARG A 25 5.68 -18.58 -10.04
N LEU A 26 6.15 -19.29 -9.01
CA LEU A 26 5.27 -20.05 -8.13
C LEU A 26 4.33 -19.12 -7.36
N HIS A 27 4.85 -18.04 -6.80
CA HIS A 27 4.05 -17.04 -6.07
C HIS A 27 2.95 -16.43 -6.96
N HIS A 28 3.28 -16.03 -8.19
CA HIS A 28 2.28 -15.55 -9.15
C HIS A 28 1.25 -16.61 -9.52
N ARG A 29 1.64 -17.88 -9.69
CA ARG A 29 0.68 -18.97 -9.95
C ARG A 29 -0.30 -19.17 -8.81
N LEU A 30 0.15 -18.97 -7.57
CA LEU A 30 -0.72 -19.08 -6.39
C LEU A 30 -1.65 -17.88 -6.24
N LEU A 31 -1.20 -16.66 -6.56
CA LEU A 31 -2.00 -15.44 -6.44
C LEU A 31 -2.90 -15.15 -7.65
N ALA A 32 -2.53 -15.53 -8.87
CA ALA A 32 -3.32 -15.22 -10.06
C ALA A 32 -4.79 -15.66 -9.99
N PRO A 33 -5.13 -16.84 -9.42
CA PRO A 33 -6.52 -17.27 -9.27
C PRO A 33 -7.34 -16.39 -8.33
N SER A 34 -6.71 -15.73 -7.34
CA SER A 34 -7.42 -14.82 -6.43
C SER A 34 -7.68 -13.45 -7.07
N LEU A 35 -6.89 -13.00 -8.05
CA LEU A 35 -7.06 -11.68 -8.65
C LEU A 35 -7.91 -11.66 -9.94
N GLY A 36 -8.33 -12.83 -10.43
CA GLY A 36 -9.01 -12.98 -11.72
C GLY A 36 -10.53 -12.86 -11.69
N ALA A 37 -11.13 -12.91 -12.89
CA ALA A 37 -12.59 -12.85 -13.08
C ALA A 37 -13.37 -13.93 -12.31
N LEU A 38 -12.74 -15.07 -12.01
CA LEU A 38 -13.33 -16.15 -11.21
C LEU A 38 -13.53 -15.76 -9.74
N ALA A 39 -12.63 -14.93 -9.18
CA ALA A 39 -12.71 -14.47 -7.81
C ALA A 39 -13.54 -13.19 -7.65
N ALA A 40 -13.68 -12.40 -8.73
CA ALA A 40 -14.38 -11.12 -8.72
C ALA A 40 -15.79 -11.14 -8.08
N PRO A 41 -16.68 -12.14 -8.32
CA PRO A 41 -17.99 -12.20 -7.67
C PRO A 41 -17.91 -12.29 -6.13
N ARG A 42 -16.83 -12.85 -5.60
CA ARG A 42 -16.61 -12.97 -4.14
C ARG A 42 -16.16 -11.65 -3.51
N TYR A 43 -15.59 -10.76 -4.32
CA TYR A 43 -15.09 -9.45 -3.87
C TYR A 43 -16.15 -8.36 -3.98
N GLN A 44 -17.09 -8.50 -4.92
CA GLN A 44 -18.17 -7.53 -5.13
C GLN A 44 -18.92 -7.11 -3.86
N PRO A 45 -19.29 -8.00 -2.92
CA PRO A 45 -19.98 -7.57 -1.70
C PRO A 45 -19.14 -6.62 -0.84
N LEU A 46 -17.84 -6.92 -0.67
CA LEU A 46 -16.94 -6.06 0.10
C LEU A 46 -16.70 -4.74 -0.64
N MET A 47 -16.41 -4.78 -1.94
CA MET A 47 -16.24 -3.58 -2.76
C MET A 47 -17.47 -2.68 -2.71
N GLY A 48 -18.66 -3.26 -2.81
CA GLY A 48 -19.93 -2.54 -2.71
C GLY A 48 -20.18 -1.94 -1.34
N LEU A 49 -19.80 -2.64 -0.26
CA LEU A 49 -19.88 -2.13 1.11
C LEU A 49 -18.95 -0.94 1.32
N GLU A 50 -17.68 -1.08 0.91
CA GLU A 50 -16.66 -0.04 1.08
C GLU A 50 -16.95 1.20 0.24
N ASN A 51 -17.49 1.03 -0.97
CA ASN A 51 -17.94 2.15 -1.80
C ASN A 51 -19.14 2.88 -1.20
N LYS A 52 -20.10 2.15 -0.60
CA LYS A 52 -21.23 2.79 0.09
C LYS A 52 -20.76 3.59 1.30
N GLN A 53 -19.85 3.03 2.09
CA GLN A 53 -19.26 3.73 3.23
C GLN A 53 -18.55 5.01 2.77
N LEU A 54 -17.72 4.93 1.73
CA LEU A 54 -17.04 6.10 1.16
C LEU A 54 -18.03 7.19 0.72
N LEU A 55 -19.13 6.82 0.05
CA LEU A 55 -20.13 7.80 -0.36
C LEU A 55 -20.84 8.46 0.81
N CYS A 56 -21.15 7.70 1.87
CA CYS A 56 -21.68 8.25 3.11
C CYS A 56 -20.69 9.22 3.75
N ASP A 57 -19.43 8.80 3.95
CA ASP A 57 -18.39 9.60 4.57
C ASP A 57 -18.16 10.93 3.81
N LEU A 58 -18.08 10.87 2.48
CA LEU A 58 -17.91 12.07 1.65
C LEU A 58 -19.13 12.97 1.69
N SER A 59 -20.34 12.40 1.75
CA SER A 59 -21.56 13.19 1.89
C SER A 59 -21.61 13.87 3.25
N ASP A 60 -21.22 13.20 4.33
CA ASP A 60 -21.19 13.77 5.67
C ASP A 60 -20.13 14.88 5.77
N ALA A 61 -18.95 14.65 5.19
CA ALA A 61 -17.89 15.66 5.09
C ALA A 61 -18.34 16.91 4.31
N LEU A 62 -19.13 16.75 3.25
CA LEU A 62 -19.70 17.86 2.50
C LEU A 62 -20.70 18.67 3.34
N HIS A 63 -21.59 17.99 4.10
CA HIS A 63 -22.55 18.67 4.98
C HIS A 63 -21.89 19.44 6.12
N GLY A 64 -20.72 18.99 6.59
CA GLY A 64 -19.94 19.68 7.61
C GLY A 64 -19.20 20.92 7.09
N CYS A 65 -19.19 21.18 5.79
CA CYS A 65 -18.45 22.28 5.18
C CYS A 65 -19.25 23.59 5.23
N PRO A 66 -18.66 24.72 5.66
CA PRO A 66 -19.38 25.99 5.83
C PRO A 66 -20.00 26.54 4.55
N ASP A 67 -19.39 26.25 3.39
CA ASP A 67 -19.88 26.69 2.08
C ASP A 67 -20.87 25.67 1.44
N GLY A 68 -21.05 24.50 2.06
CA GLY A 68 -22.00 23.45 1.68
C GLY A 68 -21.84 22.85 0.26
N ALA A 69 -20.87 23.33 -0.53
CA ALA A 69 -20.78 23.03 -1.96
C ALA A 69 -19.42 22.46 -2.42
N THR A 70 -18.35 22.70 -1.66
CA THR A 70 -16.99 22.30 -2.05
C THR A 70 -16.29 21.54 -0.93
N ILE A 71 -15.85 20.33 -1.24
CA ILE A 71 -14.97 19.52 -0.40
C ILE A 71 -13.54 19.64 -0.92
N SER A 72 -12.57 19.81 -0.01
CA SER A 72 -11.15 19.89 -0.40
C SER A 72 -10.56 18.51 -0.67
N THR A 73 -9.44 18.47 -1.36
CA THR A 73 -8.64 17.25 -1.49
C THR A 73 -8.11 16.78 -0.14
N ALA A 74 -7.69 17.69 0.74
CA ALA A 74 -7.20 17.36 2.08
C ALA A 74 -8.23 16.62 2.94
N THR A 75 -9.52 16.90 2.73
CA THR A 75 -10.63 16.22 3.41
C THR A 75 -11.07 14.95 2.68
N THR A 76 -10.90 14.87 1.36
CA THR A 76 -11.32 13.69 0.56
C THR A 76 -10.29 12.55 0.64
N TYR A 77 -9.00 12.88 0.61
CA TYR A 77 -7.91 11.92 0.48
C TYR A 77 -7.87 10.86 1.60
N PRO A 78 -8.05 11.21 2.89
CA PRO A 78 -8.06 10.23 3.98
C PRO A 78 -9.17 9.18 3.83
N HIS A 79 -10.35 9.57 3.33
CA HIS A 79 -11.45 8.62 3.07
C HIS A 79 -11.13 7.68 1.91
N LEU A 80 -10.41 8.14 0.89
CA LEU A 80 -9.95 7.30 -0.22
C LEU A 80 -8.90 6.29 0.26
N GLU A 81 -7.90 6.73 1.03
CA GLU A 81 -6.88 5.86 1.61
C GLU A 81 -7.49 4.81 2.53
N ARG A 82 -8.41 5.22 3.42
CA ARG A 82 -9.18 4.29 4.26
C ARG A 82 -9.93 3.25 3.44
N THR A 83 -10.59 3.66 2.35
CA THR A 83 -11.34 2.75 1.47
C THR A 83 -10.44 1.72 0.81
N GLN A 84 -9.33 2.16 0.23
CA GLN A 84 -8.38 1.26 -0.44
C GLN A 84 -7.75 0.29 0.55
N SER A 85 -7.30 0.78 1.70
CA SER A 85 -6.71 -0.05 2.75
C SER A 85 -7.71 -1.06 3.30
N SER A 86 -8.97 -0.66 3.57
CA SER A 86 -10.01 -1.57 4.04
C SER A 86 -10.36 -2.66 3.03
N ILE A 87 -10.38 -2.33 1.73
CA ILE A 87 -10.56 -3.33 0.66
C ILE A 87 -9.40 -4.33 0.68
N ILE A 88 -8.15 -3.85 0.68
CA ILE A 88 -6.98 -4.73 0.62
C ILE A 88 -6.93 -5.64 1.85
N LEU A 89 -7.06 -5.08 3.06
CA LEU A 89 -7.05 -5.85 4.30
C LEU A 89 -8.26 -6.78 4.41
N GLY A 90 -9.43 -6.34 3.95
CA GLY A 90 -10.65 -7.15 3.98
C GLY A 90 -10.55 -8.36 3.05
N LEU A 91 -9.94 -8.19 1.88
CA LEU A 91 -9.72 -9.27 0.92
C LEU A 91 -8.62 -10.25 1.36
N HIS A 92 -7.54 -9.75 1.96
CA HIS A 92 -6.38 -10.59 2.31
C HIS A 92 -6.47 -11.20 3.71
N TYR A 93 -7.06 -10.48 4.67
CA TYR A 93 -7.03 -10.84 6.10
C TYR A 93 -8.41 -10.83 6.76
N GLY A 94 -9.47 -10.41 6.05
CA GLY A 94 -10.81 -10.30 6.62
C GLY A 94 -10.96 -9.14 7.62
N LEU A 95 -10.03 -8.19 7.64
CA LEU A 95 -10.01 -7.04 8.53
C LEU A 95 -10.48 -5.78 7.80
N ARG A 96 -11.35 -4.99 8.42
CA ARG A 96 -11.85 -3.72 7.87
C ARG A 96 -11.32 -2.55 8.69
N ILE A 97 -11.06 -1.44 8.02
CA ILE A 97 -10.72 -0.16 8.65
C ILE A 97 -11.97 0.71 8.68
N LEU A 98 -12.37 1.10 9.89
CA LEU A 98 -13.61 1.84 10.13
C LEU A 98 -13.44 3.34 9.88
N HIS A 99 -12.30 3.91 10.28
CA HIS A 99 -12.08 5.35 10.29
C HIS A 99 -10.71 5.73 9.71
N PRO A 100 -10.58 6.92 9.09
CA PRO A 100 -9.28 7.42 8.62
C PRO A 100 -8.22 7.58 9.72
N GLU A 101 -8.64 7.78 10.98
CA GLU A 101 -7.77 8.00 12.13
C GLU A 101 -7.31 6.69 12.80
N ASP A 102 -7.69 5.53 12.25
CA ASP A 102 -7.30 4.22 12.80
C ASP A 102 -5.77 4.09 12.88
N GLU A 103 -5.26 3.70 14.04
CA GLU A 103 -3.81 3.59 14.30
C GLU A 103 -3.13 2.65 13.29
N LEU A 104 -3.79 1.55 12.94
CA LEU A 104 -3.28 0.60 11.96
C LEU A 104 -3.17 1.25 10.56
N LEU A 105 -4.14 2.08 10.18
CA LEU A 105 -4.11 2.78 8.90
C LEU A 105 -2.96 3.80 8.87
N GLN A 106 -2.74 4.54 9.95
CA GLN A 106 -1.65 5.52 10.04
C GLN A 106 -0.27 4.84 9.96
N GLU A 107 -0.11 3.67 10.59
CA GLU A 107 1.11 2.86 10.47
C GLU A 107 1.33 2.37 9.02
N ILE A 108 0.27 1.90 8.35
CA ILE A 108 0.31 1.46 6.96
C ILE A 108 0.72 2.63 6.04
N ILE A 109 0.09 3.81 6.20
CA ILE A 109 0.41 5.00 5.40
C ILE A 109 1.87 5.42 5.62
N GLY A 110 2.32 5.45 6.89
CA GLY A 110 3.71 5.79 7.22
C GLY A 110 4.71 4.83 6.57
N THR A 111 4.43 3.52 6.63
CA THR A 111 5.27 2.49 6.01
C THR A 111 5.27 2.63 4.48
N GLN A 112 4.09 2.83 3.89
CA GLN A 112 3.94 3.00 2.44
C GLN A 112 4.67 4.24 1.93
N ALA A 113 4.64 5.34 2.68
CA ALA A 113 5.39 6.55 2.35
C ALA A 113 6.90 6.29 2.33
N GLN A 114 7.43 5.55 3.31
CA GLN A 114 8.85 5.19 3.36
C GLN A 114 9.25 4.27 2.20
N VAL A 115 8.47 3.23 1.92
CA VAL A 115 8.73 2.28 0.83
C VAL A 115 8.65 2.98 -0.52
N THR A 116 7.65 3.85 -0.71
CA THR A 116 7.49 4.62 -1.95
C THR A 116 8.63 5.60 -2.15
N HIS A 117 9.07 6.28 -1.09
CA HIS A 117 10.23 7.18 -1.15
C HIS A 117 11.49 6.44 -1.58
N LEU A 118 11.73 5.25 -1.00
CA LEU A 118 12.88 4.41 -1.35
C LEU A 118 12.82 3.91 -2.80
N ALA A 119 11.64 3.49 -3.27
CA ALA A 119 11.46 2.99 -4.63
C ALA A 119 11.54 4.09 -5.70
N ALA A 120 11.04 5.29 -5.39
CA ALA A 120 10.99 6.42 -6.32
C ALA A 120 12.30 7.21 -6.40
N ASN A 121 13.14 7.16 -5.35
CA ASN A 121 14.44 7.81 -5.31
C ASN A 121 15.52 6.77 -5.03
N PRO A 122 15.91 5.94 -6.04
CA PRO A 122 17.02 5.02 -5.88
C PRO A 122 18.25 5.83 -5.47
N GLY A 123 18.84 5.46 -4.33
CA GLY A 123 19.96 6.20 -3.77
C GLY A 123 21.22 6.05 -4.62
N LEU A 124 22.22 6.92 -4.39
CA LEU A 124 23.56 6.73 -4.95
C LEU A 124 24.14 5.31 -4.70
N PRO A 125 23.88 4.64 -3.55
CA PRO A 125 24.31 3.26 -3.34
C PRO A 125 23.70 2.24 -4.31
N ASP A 126 22.44 2.43 -4.72
CA ASP A 126 21.78 1.55 -5.70
C ASP A 126 22.37 1.73 -7.12
N LEU A 127 22.96 2.90 -7.40
CA LEU A 127 23.65 3.21 -8.67
C LEU A 127 25.14 2.86 -8.65
N ILE A 128 25.78 2.91 -7.49
CA ILE A 128 27.21 2.66 -7.29
C ILE A 128 27.37 1.67 -6.12
N PRO A 129 27.38 0.35 -6.40
CA PRO A 129 27.38 -0.70 -5.39
C PRO A 129 28.56 -0.64 -4.40
N THR A 130 29.66 0.00 -4.78
CA THR A 130 30.84 0.17 -3.92
C THR A 130 30.60 1.12 -2.74
N LEU A 131 29.58 1.97 -2.79
CA LEU A 131 29.20 2.84 -1.67
C LEU A 131 28.59 2.06 -0.49
N HIS A 132 28.11 0.82 -0.70
CA HIS A 132 27.60 -0.05 0.37
C HIS A 132 28.66 -0.47 1.40
N GLN A 133 29.95 -0.38 1.04
CA GLN A 133 31.06 -0.77 1.92
C GLN A 133 31.56 0.37 2.81
N LEU A 134 30.97 1.56 2.68
CA LEU A 134 31.36 2.72 3.48
C LEU A 134 30.68 2.65 4.87
N PRO A 135 31.43 2.90 5.96
CA PRO A 135 30.82 3.00 7.29
C PRO A 135 29.76 4.11 7.32
N GLU A 136 28.65 3.90 8.05
CA GLU A 136 27.47 4.78 8.10
C GLU A 136 27.79 6.28 8.25
N PHE A 137 28.89 6.65 8.92
CA PHE A 137 29.34 8.04 9.06
C PHE A 137 29.78 8.72 7.74
N ARG A 138 29.96 7.97 6.64
CA ARG A 138 30.33 8.49 5.31
C ARG A 138 29.35 8.11 4.20
N SER A 139 28.28 7.38 4.52
CA SER A 139 27.18 7.18 3.58
C SER A 139 26.38 8.49 3.51
N PRO A 140 26.10 9.05 2.32
CA PRO A 140 25.16 10.15 2.19
C PRO A 140 23.75 9.74 2.62
#